data_AF-A0A1Q4DWV2-F1
#
_entry.id   AF-A0A1Q4DWV2-F1
#
_cell.length_a   1.000
_cell.length_b   1.000
_cell.length_c   1.000
_cell.angle_alpha   90.00
_cell.angle_beta   90.00
_cell.angle_gamma   90.00
#
_symmetry.space_group_name_H-M   'P 1'
#
loop_
_entity.id
_entity.type
_entity.pdbx_description
1 polymer ?
#
loop_
_entity_poly.entity_id
_entity_poly.type
_entity_poly.pdbx_seq_one_letter_code
_entity_poly.pdbx_strand_id
1 'polypeptide(L)'
;MDAARRYKARIAEVTGGLDARADLNAERVKELDKRVKALGWQLREASDRHLLARLCVELAWESALDALWVESWITMRPFPKPDPWAKASDLDTLLAAVEQRAAELRSEVQGRRLRRS
;
A
#
# COMPACT_ATOMS: atom_id res chain seq x y z
N MET A 1 -61.82 29.70 7.15
CA MET A 1 -60.67 28.85 7.50
C MET A 1 -59.76 29.67 8.41
N ASP A 2 -59.51 29.23 9.65
CA ASP A 2 -58.83 30.02 10.69
C ASP A 2 -57.30 30.12 10.44
N ALA A 3 -56.72 31.30 10.69
CA ALA A 3 -55.31 31.60 10.51
C ALA A 3 -54.41 30.68 11.36
N ALA A 4 -54.84 30.35 12.58
CA ALA A 4 -54.09 29.43 13.45
C ALA A 4 -53.93 28.03 12.85
N ARG A 5 -54.96 27.52 12.17
CA ARG A 5 -54.92 26.21 11.50
C ARG A 5 -53.95 26.20 10.32
N ARG A 6 -53.92 27.28 9.52
CA ARG A 6 -52.98 27.43 8.40
C ARG A 6 -51.54 27.52 8.88
N TYR A 7 -51.29 28.26 9.96
CA TYR A 7 -49.97 28.35 10.57
C TYR A 7 -49.47 26.98 11.08
N LYS A 8 -50.32 26.26 11.83
CA LYS A 8 -50.00 24.91 12.33
C LYS A 8 -49.68 23.93 11.18
N ALA A 9 -50.46 23.98 10.10
CA ALA A 9 -50.21 23.14 8.92
C ALA A 9 -48.85 23.44 8.27
N ARG A 10 -48.50 24.72 8.16
CA ARG A 10 -47.21 25.12 7.58
C ARG A 10 -46.01 24.71 8.44
N ILE A 11 -46.12 24.82 9.77
CA ILE A 11 -45.09 24.33 10.68
C ILE A 11 -44.93 22.81 10.55
N ALA A 12 -46.04 22.06 10.51
CA ALA A 12 -46.00 20.61 10.36
C ALA A 12 -45.32 20.17 9.04
N GLU A 13 -45.60 20.86 7.93
CA GLU A 13 -44.95 20.62 6.63
C GLU A 13 -43.43 20.84 6.70
N VAL A 14 -43.02 21.97 7.30
CA VAL A 14 -41.59 22.30 7.44
C VAL A 14 -40.88 21.30 8.33
N THR A 15 -41.45 20.95 9.49
CA THR A 15 -40.86 19.96 10.40
C THR A 15 -40.75 18.60 9.73
N GLY A 16 -41.78 18.12 9.04
CA GLY A 16 -41.72 16.86 8.28
C GLY A 16 -40.66 16.86 7.18
N GLY A 17 -40.44 18.02 6.52
CA GLY A 17 -39.37 18.18 5.54
C GLY A 17 -37.96 18.17 6.15
N LEU A 18 -37.80 18.67 7.37
CA LEU A 18 -36.53 18.59 8.12
C LEU A 18 -36.25 17.16 8.57
N ASP A 19 -37.25 16.46 9.09
CA ASP A 19 -37.12 15.06 9.53
C ASP A 19 -36.75 14.14 8.35
N ALA A 20 -37.45 14.27 7.22
CA ALA A 20 -37.12 13.51 6.01
C ALA A 20 -35.68 13.78 5.50
N ARG A 21 -35.20 15.03 5.63
CA ARG A 21 -33.80 15.36 5.29
C ARG A 21 -32.81 14.77 6.30
N ALA A 22 -33.17 14.75 7.59
CA ALA A 22 -32.35 14.12 8.62
C ALA A 22 -32.19 12.61 8.36
N ASP A 23 -33.27 11.92 7.99
CA ASP A 23 -33.25 10.50 7.64
C ASP A 23 -32.35 10.22 6.43
N LEU A 24 -32.50 11.02 5.35
CA LEU A 24 -31.64 10.90 4.16
C LEU A 24 -30.16 11.14 4.49
N ASN A 25 -29.87 12.14 5.33
CA ASN A 25 -28.51 12.43 5.77
C ASN A 25 -27.94 11.28 6.62
N ALA A 26 -28.74 10.70 7.51
CA ALA A 26 -28.32 9.57 8.33
C ALA A 26 -27.95 8.35 7.46
N GLU A 27 -28.74 8.04 6.44
CA GLU A 27 -28.41 6.99 5.48
C GLU A 27 -27.15 7.30 4.68
N ARG A 28 -26.99 8.55 4.24
CA ARG A 28 -25.78 8.97 3.52
C ARG A 28 -24.52 8.87 4.38
N VAL A 29 -24.60 9.23 5.66
CA VAL A 29 -23.49 9.08 6.61
C VAL A 29 -23.12 7.61 6.79
N LYS A 30 -24.09 6.71 6.95
CA LYS A 30 -23.83 5.26 7.05
C LYS A 30 -23.14 4.72 5.80
N GLU A 31 -23.56 5.18 4.61
CA GLU A 31 -22.94 4.79 3.36
C GLU A 31 -21.49 5.29 3.26
N LEU A 32 -21.25 6.55 3.61
CA LEU A 32 -19.91 7.15 3.59
C LEU A 32 -18.97 6.48 4.60
N ASP A 33 -19.45 6.15 5.81
CA ASP A 33 -18.66 5.43 6.81
C ASP A 33 -18.19 4.06 6.28
N LYS A 34 -19.07 3.31 5.63
CA LYS A 34 -18.70 2.03 4.96
C LYS A 34 -17.62 2.24 3.91
N ARG A 35 -17.75 3.27 3.07
CA ARG A 35 -16.77 3.59 2.01
C ARG A 35 -15.42 3.99 2.60
N VAL A 36 -15.40 4.85 3.62
CA VAL A 36 -14.18 5.28 4.30
C VAL A 36 -13.47 4.10 4.95
N LYS A 37 -14.20 3.20 5.61
CA LYS A 37 -13.63 1.98 6.20
C LYS A 37 -13.01 1.06 5.16
N ALA A 38 -13.71 0.84 4.04
CA ALA A 38 -13.20 0.03 2.93
C ALA A 38 -11.93 0.64 2.31
N LEU A 39 -11.93 1.93 2.02
CA LEU A 39 -10.76 2.64 1.50
C LEU A 39 -9.60 2.61 2.49
N GLY A 40 -9.87 2.78 3.79
CA GLY A 40 -8.85 2.70 4.83
C GLY A 40 -8.22 1.31 4.94
N TRP A 41 -8.98 0.23 4.69
CA TRP A 41 -8.44 -1.12 4.64
C TRP A 41 -7.55 -1.33 3.40
N GLN A 42 -8.01 -0.90 2.22
CA GLN A 42 -7.22 -0.99 0.98
C GLN A 42 -5.91 -0.20 1.07
N LEU A 43 -5.94 0.98 1.69
CA LEU A 43 -4.74 1.79 1.91
C LEU A 43 -3.74 1.08 2.83
N ARG A 44 -4.21 0.50 3.95
CA ARG A 44 -3.35 -0.27 4.86
C ARG A 44 -2.72 -1.46 4.15
N GLU A 45 -3.49 -2.23 3.40
CA GLU A 45 -2.97 -3.36 2.63
C GLU A 45 -1.92 -2.93 1.60
N ALA A 46 -2.12 -1.81 0.91
CA ALA A 46 -1.12 -1.27 -0.02
C ALA A 46 0.16 -0.80 0.70
N SER A 47 0.02 -0.15 1.87
CA SER A 47 1.15 0.27 2.70
C SER A 47 1.94 -0.93 3.25
N ASP A 48 1.26 -1.95 3.74
CA ASP A 48 1.89 -3.17 4.27
C ASP A 48 2.65 -3.90 3.16
N ARG A 49 2.04 -4.05 1.97
CA ARG A 49 2.73 -4.63 0.81
C ARG A 49 3.98 -3.83 0.42
N HIS A 50 3.92 -2.50 0.44
CA HIS A 50 5.07 -1.67 0.14
C HIS A 50 6.21 -1.85 1.16
N LEU A 51 5.86 -1.90 2.46
CA LEU A 51 6.83 -2.10 3.53
C LEU A 51 7.51 -3.48 3.42
N LEU A 52 6.71 -4.54 3.22
CA LEU A 52 7.23 -5.89 3.04
C LEU A 52 8.11 -6.00 1.80
N ALA A 53 7.68 -5.41 0.68
CA ALA A 53 8.47 -5.41 -0.55
C ALA A 53 9.84 -4.75 -0.34
N ARG A 54 9.87 -3.60 0.34
CA ARG A 54 11.12 -2.91 0.66
C ARG A 54 12.03 -3.78 1.53
N LEU A 55 11.48 -4.41 2.57
CA LEU A 55 12.23 -5.33 3.42
C LEU A 55 12.80 -6.51 2.62
N CYS A 56 12.02 -7.11 1.71
CA CYS A 56 12.48 -8.20 0.84
C CYS A 56 13.68 -7.78 -0.03
N VAL A 57 13.64 -6.58 -0.62
CA VAL A 57 14.75 -6.07 -1.44
C VAL A 57 15.99 -5.81 -0.58
N GLU A 58 15.82 -5.24 0.61
CA GLU A 58 16.92 -5.03 1.57
C GLU A 58 17.57 -6.35 1.99
N LEU A 59 16.77 -7.37 2.31
CA LEU A 59 17.27 -8.72 2.65
C LEU A 59 17.98 -9.40 1.47
N ALA A 60 17.45 -9.25 0.25
CA ALA A 60 18.07 -9.79 -0.94
C ALA A 60 19.44 -9.15 -1.21
N TRP A 61 19.56 -7.84 -0.97
CA TRP A 61 20.82 -7.11 -1.06
C TRP A 61 21.86 -7.61 -0.04
N GLU A 62 21.48 -7.71 1.24
CA GLU A 62 22.40 -8.21 2.28
C GLU A 62 22.85 -9.65 1.97
N SER A 63 21.92 -10.52 1.55
CA SER A 63 22.25 -11.90 1.14
C SER A 63 23.23 -11.94 -0.05
N ALA A 64 23.08 -11.03 -1.00
CA ALA A 64 24.00 -10.91 -2.13
C ALA A 64 25.40 -10.44 -1.69
N LEU A 65 25.47 -9.48 -0.77
CA LEU A 65 26.74 -9.03 -0.18
C LEU A 65 27.44 -10.17 0.56
N ASP A 66 26.72 -10.94 1.38
CA ASP A 66 27.28 -12.10 2.10
C ASP A 66 27.87 -13.16 1.14
N ALA A 67 27.20 -13.42 0.02
CA ALA A 67 27.69 -14.35 -0.98
C ALA A 67 29.01 -13.86 -1.60
N LEU A 68 29.08 -12.57 -1.91
CA LEU A 68 30.24 -11.90 -2.51
C LEU A 68 31.38 -11.67 -1.51
N TRP A 69 31.10 -11.63 -0.22
CA TRP A 69 32.07 -11.35 0.85
C TRP A 69 33.27 -12.31 0.85
N VAL A 70 33.06 -13.57 0.45
CA VAL A 70 34.12 -14.58 0.36
C VAL A 70 35.09 -14.31 -0.79
N GLU A 71 34.76 -13.44 -1.75
CA GLU A 71 35.59 -13.18 -2.93
C GLU A 71 36.52 -11.95 -2.80
N SER A 72 36.32 -11.00 -1.88
CA SER A 72 37.27 -9.90 -1.62
C SER A 72 36.81 -8.87 -0.56
N TRP A 73 37.75 -8.46 0.31
CA TRP A 73 37.98 -7.13 0.91
C TRP A 73 37.10 -5.97 0.39
N ILE A 74 35.86 -5.82 0.87
CA ILE A 74 34.96 -4.73 0.45
C ILE A 74 34.49 -3.91 1.64
N THR A 75 34.75 -2.61 1.58
CA THR A 75 34.05 -1.57 2.32
C THR A 75 32.56 -1.73 2.03
N MET A 76 31.75 -2.11 3.03
CA MET A 76 30.30 -2.32 2.89
C MET A 76 29.69 -1.18 2.07
N ARG A 77 29.27 -1.47 0.84
CA ARG A 77 28.60 -0.46 0.02
C ARG A 77 27.20 -0.27 0.60
N PRO A 78 26.76 0.98 0.84
CA PRO A 78 25.43 1.23 1.35
C PRO A 78 24.37 0.72 0.37
N PHE A 79 23.19 0.39 0.90
CA PHE A 79 22.04 0.02 0.08
C PHE A 79 21.83 1.04 -1.06
N PRO A 80 21.62 0.59 -2.31
CA PRO A 80 21.48 1.49 -3.45
C PRO A 80 20.38 2.54 -3.24
N LYS A 81 20.66 3.79 -3.65
CA LYS A 81 19.62 4.83 -3.66
C LYS A 81 18.59 4.52 -4.74
N PRO A 82 17.30 4.84 -4.52
CA PRO A 82 16.26 4.69 -5.54
C PRO A 82 16.60 5.46 -6.82
N ASP A 83 16.32 4.87 -7.98
CA ASP A 83 16.45 5.53 -9.28
C ASP A 83 15.31 6.54 -9.47
N PRO A 84 15.59 7.85 -9.64
CA PRO A 84 14.56 8.87 -9.81
C PRO A 84 13.81 8.78 -11.14
N TRP A 85 14.31 8.02 -12.12
CA TRP A 85 13.67 7.82 -13.42
C TRP A 85 12.96 6.47 -13.55
N ALA A 86 12.94 5.66 -12.48
CA ALA A 86 12.23 4.39 -12.47
C ALA A 86 10.74 4.59 -12.78
N LYS A 87 10.23 3.83 -13.76
CA LYS A 87 8.80 3.85 -14.10
C LYS A 87 8.02 3.02 -13.08
N ALA A 88 6.82 3.50 -12.74
CA ALA A 88 5.85 2.71 -12.00
C ALA A 88 5.61 1.39 -12.74
N SER A 89 6.00 0.31 -12.09
CA SER A 89 5.85 -1.06 -12.58
C SER A 89 5.13 -1.87 -11.52
N ASP A 90 4.56 -2.99 -11.94
CA ASP A 90 3.94 -3.92 -11.01
C ASP A 90 4.95 -4.41 -9.96
N LEU A 91 4.59 -4.28 -8.68
CA LEU A 91 5.50 -4.53 -7.55
C LEU A 91 5.88 -6.00 -7.46
N ASP A 92 4.92 -6.90 -7.70
CA ASP A 92 5.13 -8.35 -7.62
C ASP A 92 6.10 -8.80 -8.73
N THR A 93 5.95 -8.25 -9.93
CA THR A 93 6.91 -8.46 -11.03
C THR A 93 8.33 -8.00 -10.67
N LEU A 94 8.47 -6.84 -10.03
CA LEU A 94 9.79 -6.34 -9.60
C LEU A 94 10.40 -7.20 -8.49
N LEU A 95 9.60 -7.66 -7.53
CA LEU A 95 10.08 -8.53 -6.46
C LEU A 95 10.54 -9.88 -7.00
N ALA A 96 9.76 -10.51 -7.89
CA ALA A 96 10.16 -11.75 -8.54
C ALA A 96 11.48 -11.60 -9.33
N ALA A 97 11.66 -10.46 -10.00
CA ALA A 97 12.91 -10.16 -10.69
C ALA A 97 14.10 -10.02 -9.73
N VAL A 98 13.93 -9.37 -8.57
CA VAL A 98 14.98 -9.27 -7.54
C VAL A 98 15.36 -10.64 -7.00
N GLU A 99 14.38 -11.48 -6.67
CA GLU A 99 14.63 -12.84 -6.17
C GLU A 99 15.37 -13.70 -7.21
N GLN A 100 14.93 -13.64 -8.46
CA GLN A 100 15.60 -14.34 -9.57
C GLN A 100 17.06 -13.89 -9.70
N ARG A 101 17.32 -12.58 -9.74
CA ARG A 101 18.68 -12.03 -9.88
C ARG A 101 19.58 -12.38 -8.70
N ALA A 102 19.03 -12.38 -7.48
CA ALA A 102 19.75 -12.82 -6.30
C ALA A 102 20.12 -14.32 -6.38
N ALA A 103 19.22 -15.17 -6.87
CA ALA A 103 19.47 -16.60 -7.06
C ALA A 103 20.53 -16.88 -8.14
N GLU A 104 20.47 -16.15 -9.27
CA GLU A 104 21.46 -16.21 -10.35
C GLU A 104 22.85 -15.84 -9.80
N LEU A 105 22.97 -14.72 -9.08
CA LEU A 105 24.23 -14.27 -8.48
C LEU A 105 24.84 -15.33 -7.55
N ARG A 106 24.03 -15.90 -6.64
CA ARG A 106 24.49 -16.95 -5.73
C ARG A 106 25.01 -18.18 -6.47
N SER A 107 24.31 -18.58 -7.53
CA SER A 107 24.68 -19.72 -8.36
C SER A 107 26.01 -19.48 -9.07
N GLU A 108 26.24 -18.27 -9.61
CA GLU A 108 27.50 -17.89 -10.24
C GLU A 108 28.68 -17.91 -9.25
N VAL A 109 28.51 -17.31 -8.07
CA VAL A 109 29.52 -17.29 -7.01
C VAL A 109 29.89 -18.71 -6.58
N GLN A 110 28.88 -19.57 -6.34
CA GLN A 110 29.11 -20.96 -5.97
C GLN A 110 29.84 -21.73 -7.09
N GLY A 111 29.45 -21.53 -8.35
CA GLY A 111 30.11 -22.14 -9.50
C GLY A 111 31.57 -21.72 -9.64
N ARG A 112 31.91 -20.46 -9.34
CA ARG A 112 33.30 -19.97 -9.33
C ARG A 112 34.14 -20.57 -8.20
N ARG A 113 33.57 -20.70 -7.00
CA ARG A 113 34.27 -21.33 -5.86
C ARG A 113 34.65 -22.79 -6.17
N LEU A 114 33.73 -23.55 -6.75
CA LEU A 114 33.99 -24.95 -7.15
C LEU A 114 35.05 -25.09 -8.25
N ARG A 115 35.25 -24.08 -9.09
CA ARG A 115 36.32 -24.07 -10.12
C ARG A 115 37.68 -23.64 -9.58
N ARG A 116 37.73 -23.00 -8.40
CA ARG A 116 38.95 -22.49 -7.75
C ARG A 116 39.47 -23.41 -6.65
N SER A 117 38.68 -24.39 -6.18
CA SER A 117 39.08 -25.47 -5.26
C SER A 117 39.68 -26.65 -6.00
#